data_AF-A0A1Q8ER67-F1
#
_entry.id   AF-A0A1Q8ER67-F1
#
_cell.length_a   1.000
_cell.length_b   1.000
_cell.length_c   1.000
_cell.angle_alpha   90.00
_cell.angle_beta   90.00
_cell.angle_gamma   90.00
#
_symmetry.space_group_name_H-M   'P 1'
#
loop_
_entity.id
_entity.type
_entity.pdbx_description
1 polymer ?
#
loop_
_entity_poly.entity_id
_entity_poly.type
_entity_poly.pdbx_seq_one_letter_code
_entity_poly.pdbx_strand_id
1 'polypeptide(L)'
;MILDTCKVQNKDMLVTLPSIDVSSIKNNKVQPVSFGIGLNCTPGMSVSITLTDAAMPTNTSSVLSLAPGSTASGVGLTVFNSSGAVKFGPDSVSPSNINQWLIGQSSGLSRIPLTVQYVSTGVPKPGLINGLMSFTLSYK
;
A
#
# COMPACT_ATOMS: atom_id res chain seq x y z
N MET A 1 -31.16 -6.60 8.71
CA MET A 1 -29.91 -5.97 9.16
C MET A 1 -29.09 -5.68 7.93
N ILE A 2 -29.04 -4.43 7.48
CA ILE A 2 -28.23 -4.06 6.32
C ILE A 2 -26.81 -3.88 6.86
N LEU A 3 -25.85 -4.65 6.35
CA LEU A 3 -24.44 -4.43 6.69
C LEU A 3 -23.96 -3.24 5.86
N ASP A 4 -23.92 -2.06 6.48
CA ASP A 4 -23.38 -0.85 5.86
C ASP A 4 -21.86 -1.01 5.72
N THR A 5 -21.43 -1.38 4.52
CA THR A 5 -20.03 -1.71 4.21
C THR A 5 -19.60 -1.02 2.93
N CYS A 6 -18.30 -0.86 2.75
CA CYS A 6 -17.75 -0.45 1.47
C CYS A 6 -17.47 -1.67 0.60
N LYS A 7 -18.00 -1.67 -0.62
CA LYS A 7 -17.62 -2.61 -1.66
C LYS A 7 -16.37 -2.09 -2.37
N VAL A 8 -15.28 -2.84 -2.28
CA VAL A 8 -14.07 -2.60 -3.05
C VAL A 8 -14.35 -2.87 -4.52
N GLN A 9 -14.10 -1.89 -5.38
CA GLN A 9 -14.31 -2.01 -6.82
C GLN A 9 -13.14 -2.72 -7.52
N ASN A 10 -11.92 -2.52 -7.01
CA ASN A 10 -10.68 -2.96 -7.65
C ASN A 10 -9.97 -3.97 -6.73
N LYS A 11 -10.45 -5.22 -6.69
CA LYS A 11 -9.90 -6.24 -5.78
C LYS A 11 -8.47 -6.65 -6.15
N ASP A 12 -8.21 -6.82 -7.44
CA ASP A 12 -6.90 -7.15 -7.98
C ASP A 12 -6.38 -5.94 -8.76
N MET A 13 -5.38 -5.26 -8.19
CA MET A 13 -4.80 -4.06 -8.79
C MET A 13 -3.34 -4.32 -9.15
N LEU A 14 -3.07 -4.40 -10.45
CA LEU A 14 -1.72 -4.41 -10.98
C LEU A 14 -1.24 -2.96 -11.14
N VAL A 15 -0.20 -2.58 -10.40
CA VAL A 15 0.45 -1.28 -10.56
C VAL A 15 1.78 -1.49 -11.28
N THR A 16 1.85 -1.07 -12.54
CA THR A 16 3.10 -1.14 -13.31
C THR A 16 3.99 0.04 -12.95
N LEU A 17 5.16 -0.26 -12.40
CA LEU A 17 6.19 0.74 -12.13
C LEU A 17 7.05 0.94 -13.39
N PRO A 18 7.49 2.19 -13.67
CA PRO A 18 8.38 2.44 -14.80
C PRO A 18 9.74 1.80 -14.58
N SER A 19 10.37 1.34 -15.67
CA SER A 19 11.78 0.97 -15.63
C SER A 19 12.62 2.24 -15.39
N ILE A 20 13.49 2.18 -14.40
CA ILE A 20 14.32 3.32 -13.97
C ILE A 20 15.78 2.91 -13.90
N ASP A 21 16.67 3.89 -14.07
CA ASP A 21 18.09 3.67 -13.84
C ASP A 21 18.38 3.61 -12.33
N VAL A 22 19.25 2.70 -11.92
CA VAL A 22 19.67 2.53 -10.52
C VAL A 22 20.22 3.84 -9.91
N SER A 23 20.91 4.66 -10.69
CA SER A 23 21.40 5.97 -10.24
C SER A 23 20.28 6.94 -9.86
N SER A 24 19.09 6.80 -10.44
CA SER A 24 17.92 7.62 -10.11
C SER A 24 17.40 7.31 -8.71
N ILE A 25 17.51 6.05 -8.27
CA ILE A 25 17.13 5.61 -6.92
C ILE A 25 18.09 6.21 -5.89
N LYS A 26 19.41 6.14 -6.14
CA LYS A 26 20.43 6.70 -5.24
C LYS A 26 20.25 8.19 -4.99
N ASN A 27 19.80 8.92 -6.01
CA ASN A 27 19.59 10.37 -5.95
C ASN A 27 18.17 10.76 -5.50
N ASN A 28 17.33 9.79 -5.12
CA ASN A 28 15.92 9.99 -4.78
C ASN A 28 15.13 10.78 -5.85
N LYS A 29 15.49 10.60 -7.13
CA LYS A 29 14.90 11.30 -8.28
C LYS A 29 13.76 10.54 -8.94
N VAL A 30 13.34 9.42 -8.36
CA VAL A 30 12.30 8.58 -8.92
C VAL A 30 10.94 9.17 -8.61
N GLN A 31 10.15 9.43 -9.66
CA GLN A 31 8.79 9.92 -9.51
C GLN A 31 7.89 8.85 -8.88
N PRO A 32 7.07 9.19 -7.87
CA PRO A 32 6.07 8.28 -7.34
C PRO A 32 5.03 7.90 -8.39
N VAL A 33 4.63 6.64 -8.40
CA VAL A 33 3.53 6.15 -9.24
C VAL A 33 2.24 6.22 -8.43
N SER A 34 1.26 6.96 -8.95
CA SER A 34 -0.04 7.11 -8.30
C SER A 34 -0.96 5.95 -8.64
N PHE A 35 -1.65 5.44 -7.63
CA PHE A 35 -2.71 4.45 -7.78
C PHE A 35 -3.82 4.75 -6.76
N GLY A 36 -4.92 3.99 -6.79
CA GLY A 36 -5.92 4.18 -5.75
C GLY A 36 -6.95 3.07 -5.70
N ILE A 37 -7.44 2.82 -4.50
CA ILE A 37 -8.43 1.80 -4.22
C ILE A 37 -9.81 2.42 -4.40
N GLY A 38 -10.55 1.99 -5.42
CA GLY A 38 -11.93 2.39 -5.64
C GLY A 38 -12.86 1.75 -4.62
N LEU A 39 -13.73 2.57 -4.02
CA LEU A 39 -14.70 2.16 -3.01
C LEU A 39 -16.10 2.58 -3.44
N ASN A 40 -17.09 1.74 -3.17
CA ASN A 40 -18.50 2.09 -3.24
C ASN A 40 -19.12 1.80 -1.87
N CYS A 41 -19.37 2.86 -1.11
CA CYS A 41 -19.75 2.78 0.29
C CYS A 41 -21.20 3.22 0.53
N THR A 42 -21.90 2.50 1.40
CA THR A 42 -23.13 3.02 2.01
C THR A 42 -22.76 4.03 3.12
N PRO A 43 -23.43 5.19 3.21
CA PRO A 43 -23.21 6.17 4.28
C PRO A 43 -23.45 5.58 5.68
N GLY A 44 -22.68 6.02 6.68
CA GLY A 44 -22.99 5.77 8.09
C GLY A 44 -21.90 5.11 8.95
N MET A 45 -20.74 4.76 8.38
CA MET A 45 -19.67 4.05 9.09
C MET A 45 -18.33 4.76 8.99
N SER A 46 -17.49 4.63 10.00
CA SER A 46 -16.08 5.04 9.94
C SER A 46 -15.27 3.92 9.30
N VAL A 47 -14.46 4.25 8.29
CA VAL A 47 -13.66 3.28 7.55
C VAL A 47 -12.19 3.48 7.86
N SER A 48 -11.56 2.44 8.39
CA SER A 48 -10.12 2.34 8.56
C SER A 48 -9.52 1.33 7.61
N ILE A 49 -8.23 1.48 7.32
CA ILE A 49 -7.47 0.57 6.47
C ILE A 49 -6.14 0.22 7.10
N THR A 50 -5.69 -1.01 6.83
CA THR A 50 -4.33 -1.46 7.06
C THR A 50 -3.78 -2.01 5.74
N LEU A 51 -2.51 -1.73 5.42
CA LEU A 51 -1.80 -2.43 4.35
C LEU A 51 -0.94 -3.53 4.96
N THR A 52 -0.95 -4.70 4.33
CA THR A 52 -0.14 -5.85 4.75
C THR A 52 0.83 -6.20 3.65
N ASP A 53 2.11 -6.35 4.01
CA ASP A 53 3.12 -6.89 3.12
C ASP A 53 2.84 -8.39 2.93
N ALA A 54 2.38 -8.79 1.76
CA ALA A 54 2.01 -10.18 1.51
C ALA A 54 3.22 -11.06 1.19
N ALA A 55 4.37 -10.46 0.86
CA ALA A 55 5.63 -11.19 0.74
C ALA A 55 6.27 -11.46 2.11
N MET A 56 6.03 -10.57 3.09
CA MET A 56 6.48 -10.73 4.48
C MET A 56 5.41 -10.23 5.47
N PRO A 57 4.42 -11.07 5.84
CA PRO A 57 3.26 -10.64 6.66
C PRO A 57 3.60 -10.11 8.06
N THR A 58 4.81 -10.36 8.56
CA THR A 58 5.32 -9.85 9.84
C THR A 58 5.97 -8.47 9.73
N ASN A 59 6.11 -7.93 8.51
CA ASN A 59 6.71 -6.62 8.27
C ASN A 59 5.82 -5.51 8.84
N THR A 60 6.40 -4.71 9.74
CA THR A 60 5.75 -3.54 10.35
C THR A 60 6.43 -2.22 10.00
N SER A 61 7.38 -2.26 9.07
CA SER A 61 8.11 -1.09 8.56
C SER A 61 7.32 -0.39 7.47
N SER A 62 7.87 0.70 6.90
CA SER A 62 7.30 1.39 5.72
C SER A 62 7.93 0.92 4.39
N VAL A 63 8.74 -0.13 4.41
CA VAL A 63 9.40 -0.65 3.21
C VAL A 63 8.78 -2.00 2.88
N LEU A 64 8.13 -2.08 1.73
CA LEU A 64 7.56 -3.30 1.18
C LEU A 64 8.68 -4.24 0.74
N SER A 65 8.58 -5.49 1.20
CA SER A 65 9.52 -6.54 0.81
C SER A 65 9.37 -6.88 -0.66
N LEU A 66 10.47 -7.22 -1.31
CA LEU A 66 10.44 -7.73 -2.68
C LEU A 66 9.75 -9.09 -2.69
N ALA A 67 8.73 -9.24 -3.53
CA ALA A 67 8.01 -10.50 -3.69
C ALA A 67 8.88 -11.55 -4.39
N PRO A 68 8.58 -12.86 -4.21
CA PRO A 68 9.26 -13.94 -4.91
C PRO A 68 9.33 -13.71 -6.42
N GLY A 69 10.47 -14.06 -7.03
CA GLY A 69 10.76 -13.81 -8.44
C GLY A 69 11.38 -12.45 -8.74
N SER A 70 11.52 -11.57 -7.74
CA SER A 70 12.36 -10.37 -7.86
C SER A 70 13.86 -10.75 -7.95
N THR A 71 14.61 -10.06 -8.80
CA THR A 71 16.07 -10.26 -8.95
C THR A 71 16.89 -9.04 -8.57
N ALA A 72 16.26 -7.88 -8.39
CA ALA A 72 16.91 -6.70 -7.83
C ALA A 72 17.23 -6.86 -6.34
N SER A 73 18.18 -6.08 -5.84
CA SER A 73 18.52 -6.05 -4.41
C SER A 73 18.97 -4.65 -3.97
N GLY A 74 18.94 -4.36 -2.67
CA GLY A 74 19.27 -3.02 -2.15
C GLY A 74 18.25 -1.93 -2.51
N VAL A 75 17.07 -2.34 -2.98
CA VAL A 75 15.93 -1.49 -3.31
C VAL A 75 14.68 -2.09 -2.65
N GLY A 76 13.80 -1.24 -2.16
CA GLY A 76 12.45 -1.58 -1.73
C GLY A 76 11.42 -0.65 -2.34
N LEU A 77 10.16 -0.83 -1.96
CA LEU A 77 9.07 0.06 -2.33
C LEU A 77 8.45 0.66 -1.07
N THR A 78 8.09 1.93 -1.10
CA THR A 78 7.32 2.57 -0.03
C THR A 78 6.01 3.08 -0.59
N VAL A 79 4.92 2.78 0.11
CA VAL A 79 3.59 3.30 -0.20
C VAL A 79 3.33 4.53 0.64
N PHE A 80 2.78 5.57 0.04
CA PHE A 80 2.41 6.81 0.71
C PHE A 80 0.91 7.05 0.58
N ASN A 81 0.32 7.59 1.65
CA ASN A 81 -1.01 8.17 1.67
C ASN A 81 -0.90 9.71 1.77
N SER A 82 -2.01 10.39 2.01
CA SER A 82 -2.05 11.86 2.20
C SER A 82 -1.23 12.36 3.39
N SER A 83 -0.93 11.50 4.37
CA SER A 83 -0.20 11.83 5.59
C SER A 83 1.28 11.44 5.54
N GLY A 84 1.72 10.72 4.50
CA GLY A 84 3.10 10.31 4.30
C GLY A 84 3.27 8.80 4.13
N ALA A 85 4.46 8.29 4.46
CA ALA A 85 4.80 6.88 4.29
C ALA A 85 3.93 5.99 5.19
N VAL A 86 3.26 5.02 4.58
CA VAL A 86 2.44 4.04 5.26
C VAL A 86 3.33 2.93 5.81
N LYS A 87 3.13 2.57 7.07
CA LYS A 87 3.74 1.39 7.67
C LYS A 87 2.81 0.18 7.49
N PHE A 88 3.39 -0.99 7.27
CA PHE A 88 2.64 -2.23 7.11
C PHE A 88 2.16 -2.77 8.45
N GLY A 89 1.08 -3.51 8.45
CA GLY A 89 0.52 -4.18 9.63
C GLY A 89 -0.04 -5.54 9.25
N PRO A 90 -0.39 -6.38 10.25
CA PRO A 90 -0.96 -7.68 9.97
C PRO A 90 -2.35 -7.55 9.34
N ASP A 91 -2.75 -8.56 8.57
CA ASP A 91 -4.08 -8.62 7.96
C ASP A 91 -5.11 -8.89 9.07
N SER A 92 -5.73 -7.82 9.57
CA SER A 92 -6.70 -7.89 10.66
C SER A 92 -7.69 -6.73 10.62
N VAL A 93 -8.96 -7.06 10.84
CA VAL A 93 -10.06 -6.10 10.98
C VAL A 93 -10.18 -5.52 12.40
N SER A 94 -9.31 -5.96 13.32
CA SER A 94 -9.36 -5.56 14.73
C SER A 94 -9.26 -4.03 14.90
N PRO A 95 -10.06 -3.42 15.79
CA PRO A 95 -10.05 -1.99 16.04
C PRO A 95 -8.71 -1.37 16.43
N SER A 96 -7.78 -2.18 16.95
CA SER A 96 -6.45 -1.76 17.40
C SER A 96 -5.35 -2.45 16.59
N ASN A 97 -5.62 -2.73 15.31
CA ASN A 97 -4.64 -3.35 14.45
C ASN A 97 -3.42 -2.41 14.24
N ILE A 98 -2.23 -2.99 14.28
CA ILE A 98 -0.97 -2.25 14.16
C ILE A 98 -0.94 -1.50 12.81
N ASN A 99 -0.53 -0.24 12.86
CA ASN A 99 -0.40 0.65 11.70
C ASN A 99 -1.70 0.83 10.87
N GLN A 100 -2.86 0.53 11.45
CA GLN A 100 -4.15 0.92 10.91
C GLN A 100 -4.31 2.44 10.96
N TRP A 101 -4.91 3.03 9.93
CA TRP A 101 -5.30 4.44 9.95
C TRP A 101 -6.73 4.66 9.47
N LEU A 102 -7.35 5.75 9.94
CA LEU A 102 -8.68 6.17 9.55
C LEU A 102 -8.63 6.83 8.18
N ILE A 103 -9.45 6.36 7.24
CA ILE A 103 -9.62 6.98 5.92
C ILE A 103 -10.65 8.11 6.02
N GLY A 104 -11.74 7.87 6.76
CA GLY A 104 -12.82 8.83 6.96
C GLY A 104 -14.19 8.16 7.10
N GLN A 105 -15.23 8.97 6.96
CA GLN A 105 -16.61 8.50 6.95
C GLN A 105 -16.97 7.88 5.61
N SER A 106 -17.69 6.77 5.61
CA SER A 106 -18.14 6.05 4.42
C SER A 106 -19.01 6.93 3.50
N SER A 107 -19.69 7.94 4.07
CA SER A 107 -20.40 8.99 3.34
C SER A 107 -19.41 9.86 2.55
N GLY A 108 -19.25 9.57 1.25
CA GLY A 108 -18.38 10.32 0.36
C GLY A 108 -17.02 9.67 0.07
N LEU A 109 -16.74 8.50 0.66
CA LEU A 109 -15.56 7.72 0.30
C LEU A 109 -15.80 6.98 -1.02
N SER A 110 -15.16 7.47 -2.08
CA SER A 110 -15.17 6.84 -3.41
C SER A 110 -13.81 6.29 -3.81
N ARG A 111 -12.72 6.83 -3.24
CA ARG A 111 -11.35 6.46 -3.60
C ARG A 111 -10.38 6.72 -2.46
N ILE A 112 -9.45 5.79 -2.25
CA ILE A 112 -8.28 5.98 -1.40
C ILE A 112 -7.08 6.26 -2.33
N PRO A 113 -6.60 7.51 -2.43
CA PRO A 113 -5.43 7.82 -3.24
C PRO A 113 -4.16 7.35 -2.52
N LEU A 114 -3.31 6.63 -3.25
CA LEU A 114 -2.03 6.12 -2.77
C LEU A 114 -0.96 6.39 -3.82
N THR A 115 0.29 6.47 -3.38
CA THR A 115 1.42 6.50 -4.30
C THR A 115 2.45 5.47 -3.86
N VAL A 116 3.19 4.92 -4.81
CA VAL A 116 4.30 4.01 -4.54
C VAL A 116 5.57 4.58 -5.13
N GLN A 117 6.66 4.50 -4.36
CA GLN A 117 7.97 5.00 -4.77
C GLN A 117 9.05 3.97 -4.46
N TYR A 118 10.08 3.95 -5.29
CA TYR A 118 11.29 3.19 -5.02
C TYR A 118 12.10 3.84 -3.90
N VAL A 119 12.61 3.02 -2.98
CA VAL A 119 13.49 3.46 -1.89
C VAL A 119 14.76 2.63 -1.88
N SER A 120 15.90 3.26 -1.60
CA SER A 120 17.17 2.56 -1.43
C SER A 120 17.22 1.92 -0.04
N THR A 121 17.43 0.60 0.03
CA THR A 121 17.59 -0.14 1.30
C THR A 121 19.04 -0.59 1.52
N GLY A 122 19.90 -0.38 0.54
CA GLY A 122 21.33 -0.69 0.58
C GLY A 122 22.00 -0.20 -0.70
N VAL A 123 22.99 -0.95 -1.20
CA VAL A 123 23.59 -0.70 -2.52
C VAL A 123 22.65 -1.29 -3.58
N PRO A 124 21.97 -0.46 -4.40
CA PRO A 124 21.01 -0.97 -5.37
C PRO A 124 21.71 -1.78 -6.46
N LYS A 125 21.17 -2.96 -6.76
CA LYS A 125 21.58 -3.78 -7.91
C LYS A 125 20.43 -3.87 -8.91
N PRO A 126 20.70 -3.76 -10.23
CA PRO A 126 19.68 -3.92 -11.26
C PRO A 126 18.98 -5.28 -11.18
N GLY A 127 17.71 -5.31 -11.58
CA GLY A 127 16.92 -6.53 -11.68
C GLY A 127 15.43 -6.25 -11.70
N LEU A 128 14.64 -7.32 -11.69
CA LEU A 128 13.18 -7.27 -11.61
C LEU A 128 12.76 -6.96 -10.17
N ILE A 129 11.78 -6.07 -10.02
CA ILE A 129 11.17 -5.71 -8.75
C ILE A 129 9.68 -6.05 -8.84
N ASN A 130 9.26 -7.03 -8.04
CA ASN A 130 7.87 -7.36 -7.82
C ASN A 130 7.50 -6.96 -6.38
N GLY A 131 6.37 -6.28 -6.21
CA GLY A 131 5.80 -5.98 -4.90
C GLY A 131 4.47 -6.71 -4.74
N LEU A 132 4.20 -7.24 -3.56
CA LEU A 132 2.92 -7.87 -3.25
C LEU A 132 2.43 -7.37 -1.89
N MET A 133 1.26 -6.74 -1.88
CA MET A 133 0.61 -6.29 -0.66
C MET A 133 -0.89 -6.58 -0.73
N SER A 134 -1.50 -6.81 0.43
CA SER A 134 -2.94 -6.80 0.61
C SER A 134 -3.36 -5.57 1.41
N PHE A 135 -4.66 -5.29 1.40
CA PHE A 135 -5.23 -4.24 2.22
C PHE A 135 -6.50 -4.76 2.89
N THR A 136 -6.72 -4.31 4.11
CA THR A 136 -7.82 -4.78 4.96
C THR A 136 -8.61 -3.57 5.43
N LEU A 137 -9.90 -3.54 5.09
CA LEU A 137 -10.82 -2.50 5.53
C LEU A 137 -11.51 -2.93 6.82
N SER A 138 -11.52 -2.05 7.81
CA SER A 138 -12.24 -2.21 9.08
C SER A 138 -13.32 -1.13 9.17
N TYR A 139 -14.54 -1.56 9.50
CA TYR A 139 -15.72 -0.70 9.60
C TYR A 139 -16.13 -0.58 11.07
N LYS A 140 -16.31 0.64 11.54
CA LYS A 140 -16.71 0.96 12.91
C LYS A 140 -17.87 1.94 12.95
#